data_AF-A0A970WAP0-F1
#
_entry.id   AF-A0A970WAP0-F1
#
_cell.length_a   1.000
_cell.length_b   1.000
_cell.length_c   1.000
_cell.angle_alpha   90.00
_cell.angle_beta   90.00
_cell.angle_gamma   90.00
#
_symmetry.space_group_name_H-M   'P 1'
#
loop_
_entity.id
_entity.type
_entity.pdbx_description
1 polymer ?
#
loop_
_entity_poly.entity_id
_entity_poly.type
_entity_poly.pdbx_seq_one_letter_code
_entity_poly.pdbx_strand_id
1 'polypeptide(L)'
;MIYTDAKKLGRYLGMSQNLDTAINYLRTHDLARLATGRNEVDGDNVYINRFDYTTIDETDAFYEAHLNYADIHILLSGEEIIKVADVNALKEFERDEATDYIGFHGEAQSSCEMSCHKVLIVFPEDAHMVKLKLHEASLVQKVVVKVKM
;
A
#
# COMPACT_ATOMS: atom_id res chain seq x y z
N MET A 1 4.27 -10.39 1.53
CA MET A 1 4.01 -9.42 0.44
C MET A 1 3.88 -10.06 -0.95
N ILE A 2 3.22 -9.38 -1.90
CA ILE A 2 3.17 -9.69 -3.34
C ILE A 2 3.55 -8.43 -4.13
N TYR A 3 4.66 -8.48 -4.88
CA TYR A 3 5.07 -7.42 -5.81
C TYR A 3 5.00 -7.90 -7.25
N THR A 4 4.20 -7.23 -8.08
CA THR A 4 3.81 -7.75 -9.40
C THR A 4 3.49 -6.64 -10.40
N ASP A 5 3.37 -6.97 -11.67
CA ASP A 5 2.83 -6.03 -12.66
C ASP A 5 1.31 -5.90 -12.50
N ALA A 6 0.78 -4.69 -12.63
CA ALA A 6 -0.67 -4.42 -12.53
C ALA A 6 -1.50 -5.29 -13.48
N LYS A 7 -0.96 -5.60 -14.67
CA LYS A 7 -1.59 -6.50 -15.66
C LYS A 7 -1.73 -7.95 -15.18
N LYS A 8 -1.01 -8.35 -14.13
CA LYS A 8 -1.00 -9.69 -13.56
C LYS A 8 -1.82 -9.80 -12.27
N LEU A 9 -2.44 -8.71 -11.81
CA LEU A 9 -3.20 -8.68 -10.55
C LEU A 9 -4.29 -9.76 -10.49
N GLY A 10 -4.93 -10.09 -11.62
CA GLY A 10 -5.93 -11.16 -11.68
C GLY A 10 -5.42 -12.57 -11.36
N ARG A 11 -4.09 -12.79 -11.26
CA ARG A 11 -3.51 -14.09 -10.85
C ARG A 11 -3.71 -14.39 -9.36
N TYR A 12 -4.03 -13.37 -8.57
CA TYR A 12 -4.17 -13.49 -7.12
C TYR A 12 -5.64 -13.58 -6.68
N LEU A 13 -6.55 -13.79 -7.64
CA LEU A 13 -7.94 -14.14 -7.34
C LEU A 13 -8.02 -15.52 -6.65
N GLY A 14 -9.01 -15.70 -5.80
CA GLY A 14 -9.27 -16.92 -5.03
C GLY A 14 -8.50 -17.03 -3.72
N MET A 15 -7.69 -16.02 -3.36
CA MET A 15 -6.97 -15.99 -2.08
C MET A 15 -7.89 -15.63 -0.90
N SER A 16 -8.79 -14.66 -1.09
CA SER A 16 -9.85 -14.33 -0.13
C SER A 16 -10.97 -13.56 -0.82
N GLN A 17 -12.18 -13.58 -0.25
CA GLN A 17 -13.33 -12.89 -0.82
C GLN A 17 -13.14 -11.37 -0.90
N ASN A 18 -12.51 -10.77 0.12
CA ASN A 18 -12.27 -9.33 0.16
C ASN A 18 -11.19 -8.93 -0.85
N LEU A 19 -10.13 -9.74 -1.00
CA LEU A 19 -9.10 -9.50 -1.99
C LEU A 19 -9.66 -9.65 -3.42
N ASP A 20 -10.54 -10.63 -3.65
CA ASP A 20 -11.22 -10.80 -4.94
C ASP A 20 -12.08 -9.57 -5.28
N THR A 21 -12.80 -9.04 -4.30
CA THR A 21 -13.60 -7.82 -4.44
C THR A 21 -12.73 -6.63 -4.82
N ALA A 22 -11.60 -6.43 -4.12
CA ALA A 22 -10.63 -5.38 -4.44
C ALA A 22 -10.05 -5.53 -5.85
N ILE A 23 -9.55 -6.73 -6.22
CA ILE A 23 -8.95 -6.99 -7.53
C ILE A 23 -9.96 -6.78 -8.65
N ASN A 24 -11.21 -7.21 -8.46
CA ASN A 24 -12.26 -7.00 -9.46
C ASN A 24 -12.56 -5.51 -9.63
N TYR A 25 -12.67 -4.74 -8.54
CA TYR A 25 -12.87 -3.29 -8.61
C TYR A 25 -11.75 -2.61 -9.41
N LEU A 26 -10.50 -2.87 -9.03
CA LEU A 26 -9.30 -2.32 -9.66
C LEU A 26 -9.19 -2.60 -11.16
N ARG A 27 -9.75 -3.73 -11.63
CA ARG A 27 -9.73 -4.13 -13.04
C ARG A 27 -10.87 -3.55 -13.88
N THR A 28 -11.93 -3.08 -13.25
CA THR A 28 -13.19 -2.71 -13.92
C THR A 28 -13.54 -1.24 -13.81
N HIS A 29 -12.82 -0.48 -12.96
CA HIS A 29 -13.08 0.93 -12.70
C HIS A 29 -11.88 1.81 -13.07
N ASP A 30 -12.17 3.06 -13.43
CA ASP A 30 -11.17 4.11 -13.68
C ASP A 30 -10.76 4.79 -12.37
N LEU A 31 -9.61 4.40 -11.84
CA LEU A 31 -9.10 4.87 -10.55
C LEU A 31 -8.76 6.37 -10.55
N ALA A 32 -8.53 6.99 -11.72
CA ALA A 32 -8.27 8.41 -11.83
C ALA A 32 -9.52 9.27 -11.54
N ARG A 33 -10.72 8.66 -11.50
CA ARG A 33 -11.99 9.33 -11.19
C ARG A 33 -12.41 9.26 -9.72
N LEU A 34 -11.68 8.52 -8.89
CA LEU A 34 -11.96 8.44 -7.44
C LEU A 34 -11.84 9.82 -6.78
N ALA A 35 -12.64 10.12 -5.76
CA ALA A 35 -12.48 11.35 -5.00
C ALA A 35 -11.21 11.31 -4.14
N THR A 36 -10.57 12.44 -3.87
CA THR A 36 -9.50 12.52 -2.86
C THR A 36 -10.05 12.11 -1.50
N GLY A 37 -9.30 11.28 -0.77
CA GLY A 37 -9.74 10.65 0.48
C GLY A 37 -10.33 9.26 0.26
N ARG A 38 -11.25 8.86 1.15
CA ARG A 38 -11.84 7.53 1.18
C ARG A 38 -12.95 7.38 0.12
N ASN A 39 -12.91 6.26 -0.58
CA ASN A 39 -13.91 5.81 -1.56
C ASN A 39 -14.34 4.38 -1.18
N GLU A 40 -15.63 4.15 -1.03
CA GLU A 40 -16.15 2.84 -0.63
C GLU A 40 -16.20 1.87 -1.82
N VAL A 41 -15.86 0.60 -1.58
CA VAL A 41 -16.02 -0.51 -2.54
C VAL A 41 -16.99 -1.54 -1.97
N ASP A 42 -16.74 -1.98 -0.73
CA ASP A 42 -17.61 -2.86 0.06
C ASP A 42 -17.54 -2.45 1.55
N GLY A 43 -18.07 -1.27 1.86
CA GLY A 43 -18.10 -0.71 3.21
C GLY A 43 -16.72 -0.65 3.88
N ASP A 44 -16.60 -1.32 5.04
CA ASP A 44 -15.34 -1.48 5.76
C ASP A 44 -14.56 -2.74 5.33
N ASN A 45 -15.13 -3.65 4.54
CA ASN A 45 -14.36 -4.84 4.09
C ASN A 45 -13.33 -4.44 3.03
N VAL A 46 -13.73 -3.55 2.12
CA VAL A 46 -12.87 -3.03 1.06
C VAL A 46 -13.16 -1.55 0.82
N TYR A 47 -12.14 -0.71 0.90
CA TYR A 47 -12.23 0.70 0.53
C TYR A 47 -10.91 1.20 -0.04
N ILE A 48 -10.94 2.35 -0.72
CA ILE A 48 -9.79 2.91 -1.43
C ILE A 48 -9.53 4.32 -0.92
N ASN A 49 -8.31 4.58 -0.46
CA ASN A 49 -7.84 5.92 -0.19
C ASN A 49 -7.08 6.45 -1.41
N ARG A 50 -7.54 7.57 -1.98
CA ARG A 50 -6.82 8.31 -3.04
C ARG A 50 -6.19 9.55 -2.44
N PHE A 51 -4.91 9.75 -2.70
CA PHE A 51 -4.19 10.93 -2.22
C PHE A 51 -2.94 11.17 -3.07
N ASP A 52 -2.49 12.43 -3.04
CA ASP A 52 -1.33 12.89 -3.78
C ASP A 52 -0.31 13.44 -2.77
N TYR A 53 0.99 13.29 -3.06
CA TYR A 53 2.07 13.78 -2.22
C TYR A 53 3.36 13.95 -3.02
N THR A 54 4.31 14.69 -2.45
CA THR A 54 5.69 14.70 -2.92
C THR A 54 6.48 13.67 -2.13
N THR A 55 7.31 12.87 -2.83
CA THR A 55 8.17 11.87 -2.19
C THR A 55 9.18 12.53 -1.24
N ILE A 56 9.57 11.80 -0.21
CA ILE A 56 10.41 12.25 0.90
C ILE A 56 11.73 11.46 0.96
N ASP A 57 12.66 11.97 1.75
CA ASP A 57 13.87 11.26 2.13
C ASP A 57 13.56 10.11 3.10
N GLU A 58 14.34 9.04 3.02
CA GLU A 58 14.20 7.90 3.92
C GLU A 58 14.41 8.26 5.39
N THR A 59 15.25 9.26 5.67
CA THR A 59 15.50 9.75 7.03
C THR A 59 14.27 10.38 7.69
N ASP A 60 13.29 10.79 6.87
CA ASP A 60 12.04 11.41 7.33
C ASP A 60 10.88 10.40 7.37
N ALA A 61 11.16 9.13 7.11
CA ALA A 61 10.18 8.06 7.04
C ALA A 61 10.39 7.01 8.14
N PHE A 62 9.34 6.25 8.40
CA PHE A 62 9.33 5.09 9.29
C PHE A 62 8.48 3.98 8.66
N TYR A 63 8.59 2.79 9.22
CA TYR A 63 7.74 1.67 8.82
C TYR A 63 6.39 1.76 9.51
N GLU A 64 5.32 1.48 8.78
CA GLU A 64 4.00 1.26 9.31
C GLU A 64 3.49 -0.15 8.99
N ALA A 65 2.60 -0.69 9.82
CA ALA A 65 1.82 -1.89 9.53
C ALA A 65 0.39 -1.75 10.05
N HIS A 66 -0.44 -2.71 9.67
CA HIS A 66 -1.87 -2.74 9.93
C HIS A 66 -2.24 -4.07 10.59
N LEU A 67 -3.17 -4.07 11.55
CA LEU A 67 -3.56 -5.30 12.25
C LEU A 67 -4.61 -6.08 11.46
N ASN A 68 -5.55 -5.35 10.87
CA ASN A 68 -6.79 -5.91 10.32
C ASN A 68 -6.85 -5.82 8.80
N TYR A 69 -6.02 -5.00 8.17
CA TYR A 69 -6.07 -4.75 6.74
C TYR A 69 -4.75 -5.10 6.05
N ALA A 70 -4.86 -5.68 4.86
CA ALA A 70 -3.83 -5.63 3.86
C ALA A 70 -3.96 -4.36 3.03
N ASP A 71 -2.82 -3.87 2.53
CA ASP A 71 -2.73 -2.72 1.65
C ASP A 71 -2.36 -3.15 0.24
N ILE A 72 -3.10 -2.66 -0.76
CA ILE A 72 -2.73 -2.75 -2.17
C ILE A 72 -2.29 -1.35 -2.62
N HIS A 73 -0.98 -1.14 -2.73
CA HIS A 73 -0.41 0.12 -3.20
C HIS A 73 -0.34 0.16 -4.73
N ILE A 74 -0.91 1.22 -5.31
CA ILE A 74 -0.95 1.45 -6.76
C ILE A 74 -0.71 2.92 -7.05
N LEU A 75 0.25 3.21 -7.92
CA LEU A 75 0.49 4.56 -8.40
C LEU A 75 -0.37 4.82 -9.65
N LEU A 76 -1.04 5.96 -9.67
CA LEU A 76 -1.71 6.49 -10.86
C LEU A 76 -0.71 7.26 -11.74
N SER A 77 0.25 7.95 -11.12
CA SER A 77 1.35 8.65 -11.77
C SER A 77 2.53 8.83 -10.81
N GLY A 78 3.70 9.14 -11.36
CA GLY A 78 4.94 9.29 -10.61
C GLY A 78 5.61 7.94 -10.29
N GLU A 79 6.62 8.02 -9.43
CA GLU A 79 7.45 6.90 -9.00
C GLU A 79 7.81 7.07 -7.53
N GLU A 80 7.88 5.97 -6.79
CA GLU A 80 8.35 5.93 -5.41
C GLU A 80 9.09 4.63 -5.13
N ILE A 81 9.81 4.58 -4.02
CA ILE A 81 10.23 3.32 -3.41
C ILE A 81 9.31 3.02 -2.22
N ILE A 82 8.92 1.76 -2.09
CA ILE A 82 8.35 1.21 -0.86
C ILE A 82 9.30 0.15 -0.33
N LYS A 83 9.82 0.35 0.88
CA LYS A 83 10.62 -0.67 1.58
C LYS A 83 9.70 -1.54 2.43
N VAL A 84 10.03 -2.83 2.54
CA VAL A 84 9.25 -3.80 3.29
C VAL A 84 10.17 -4.62 4.20
N ALA A 85 9.68 -4.94 5.39
CA ALA A 85 10.31 -5.87 6.33
C ALA A 85 9.24 -6.60 7.16
N ASP A 86 9.57 -7.80 7.64
CA ASP A 86 8.76 -8.54 8.60
C ASP A 86 8.65 -7.74 9.92
N VAL A 87 7.43 -7.57 10.44
CA VAL A 87 7.18 -6.86 11.71
C VAL A 87 8.02 -7.40 12.88
N ASN A 88 8.33 -8.71 12.90
CA ASN A 88 9.12 -9.34 13.95
C ASN A 88 10.62 -9.03 13.85
N ALA A 89 11.08 -8.51 12.71
CA ALA A 89 12.46 -8.07 12.51
C ALA A 89 12.67 -6.59 12.88
N LEU A 90 11.59 -5.86 13.17
CA LEU A 90 11.62 -4.44 13.48
C LEU A 90 11.36 -4.15 14.96
N LYS A 91 11.66 -2.93 15.38
CA LYS A 91 11.38 -2.42 16.71
C LYS A 91 10.14 -1.52 16.67
N GLU A 92 9.06 -1.99 17.27
CA GLU A 92 7.83 -1.20 17.49
C GLU A 92 8.13 0.03 18.37
N PHE A 93 7.61 1.19 17.98
CA PHE A 93 7.65 2.41 18.79
C PHE A 93 6.27 2.99 19.09
N GLU A 94 5.25 2.61 18.32
CA GLU A 94 3.88 3.10 18.48
C GLU A 94 2.86 2.05 18.01
N ARG A 95 1.69 2.03 18.65
CA ARG A 95 0.56 1.18 18.30
C ARG A 95 -0.74 1.89 18.65
N ASP A 96 -1.65 1.97 17.68
CA ASP A 96 -3.02 2.42 17.86
C ASP A 96 -3.97 1.44 17.16
N GLU A 97 -4.62 0.58 17.95
CA GLU A 97 -5.56 -0.41 17.45
C GLU A 97 -6.86 0.22 16.93
N ALA A 98 -7.25 1.40 17.42
CA ALA A 98 -8.47 2.07 16.99
C ALA A 98 -8.36 2.60 15.56
N THR A 99 -7.14 2.95 15.14
CA THR A 99 -6.83 3.40 13.77
C THR A 99 -6.12 2.34 12.93
N ASP A 100 -6.02 1.11 13.42
CA ASP A 100 -5.34 -0.01 12.75
C ASP A 100 -3.88 0.29 12.37
N TYR A 101 -3.11 0.88 13.29
CA TYR A 101 -1.77 1.38 13.02
C TYR A 101 -0.73 0.83 14.00
N ILE A 102 0.45 0.51 13.46
CA ILE A 102 1.66 0.20 14.25
C ILE A 102 2.86 0.86 13.57
N GLY A 103 3.67 1.58 14.33
CA GLY A 103 4.89 2.25 13.86
C GLY A 103 6.16 1.51 14.28
N PHE A 104 7.12 1.37 13.37
CA PHE A 104 8.39 0.68 13.62
C PHE A 104 9.63 1.42 13.11
N HIS A 105 10.77 1.11 13.75
CA HIS A 105 12.12 1.40 13.26
C HIS A 105 12.89 0.10 13.01
N GLY A 106 13.77 0.13 12.01
CA GLY A 106 14.68 -0.97 11.71
C GLY A 106 15.14 -0.92 10.26
N GLU A 107 15.68 -2.03 9.79
CA GLU A 107 16.28 -2.14 8.47
C GLU A 107 15.34 -2.82 7.47
N ALA A 108 15.45 -2.40 6.21
CA ALA A 108 14.69 -3.02 5.13
C ALA A 108 15.15 -4.46 4.85
N GLN A 109 14.21 -5.34 4.56
CA GLN A 109 14.50 -6.65 3.97
C GLN A 109 14.25 -6.69 2.48
N SER A 110 13.41 -5.78 1.98
CA SER A 110 13.08 -5.64 0.56
C SER A 110 12.84 -4.18 0.20
N SER A 111 13.12 -3.85 -1.06
CA SER A 111 12.90 -2.54 -1.65
C SER A 111 12.16 -2.71 -2.98
N CYS A 112 11.00 -2.08 -3.11
CA CYS A 112 10.14 -2.17 -4.28
C CYS A 112 10.07 -0.82 -4.98
N GLU A 113 10.62 -0.73 -6.19
CA GLU A 113 10.43 0.43 -7.06
C GLU A 113 9.02 0.40 -7.63
N MET A 114 8.24 1.43 -7.34
CA MET A 114 6.85 1.55 -7.75
C MET A 114 6.71 2.53 -8.90
N SER A 115 5.86 2.17 -9.85
CA SER A 115 5.39 3.02 -10.95
C SER A 115 3.95 2.64 -11.28
N CYS A 116 3.31 3.32 -12.24
CA CYS A 116 1.94 3.00 -12.67
C CYS A 116 1.76 1.61 -13.31
N HIS A 117 2.85 0.85 -13.49
CA HIS A 117 2.82 -0.51 -13.99
C HIS A 117 2.96 -1.58 -12.90
N LYS A 118 3.26 -1.17 -11.68
CA LYS A 118 3.53 -2.08 -10.54
C LYS A 118 2.41 -2.01 -9.51
N VAL A 119 2.26 -3.12 -8.80
CA VAL A 119 1.38 -3.26 -7.63
C VAL A 119 2.16 -3.95 -6.53
N LEU A 120 2.02 -3.44 -5.31
CA LEU A 120 2.52 -4.07 -4.11
C LEU A 120 1.34 -4.36 -3.18
N ILE A 121 1.19 -5.62 -2.79
CA ILE A 121 0.28 -6.06 -1.73
C ILE A 121 1.10 -6.39 -0.50
N VAL A 122 0.81 -5.72 0.62
CA VAL A 122 1.42 -5.99 1.93
C VAL A 122 0.33 -6.43 2.90
N PHE A 123 0.61 -7.49 3.65
CA PHE A 123 -0.28 -8.08 4.65
C PHE A 123 0.07 -7.57 6.06
N PRO A 124 -0.71 -7.90 7.10
CA PRO A 124 -0.44 -7.44 8.47
C PRO A 124 0.98 -7.70 8.99
N GLU A 125 1.63 -8.76 8.53
CA GLU A 125 3.02 -9.10 8.85
C GLU A 125 4.09 -8.30 8.08
N ASP A 126 3.70 -7.59 7.03
CA ASP A 126 4.59 -6.85 6.13
C ASP A 126 4.59 -5.35 6.51
N ALA A 127 5.46 -4.97 7.44
CA ALA A 127 5.71 -3.56 7.73
C ALA A 127 6.31 -2.87 6.50
N HIS A 128 5.81 -1.69 6.16
CA HIS A 128 6.15 -0.98 4.94
C HIS A 128 6.47 0.49 5.19
N MET A 129 7.52 0.98 4.56
CA MET A 129 7.95 2.38 4.57
C MET A 129 7.72 2.95 3.18
N VAL A 130 6.82 3.91 3.08
CA VAL A 130 6.26 4.43 1.82
C VAL A 130 6.76 5.85 1.51
N LYS A 131 6.40 6.36 0.33
CA LYS A 131 6.66 7.74 -0.11
C LYS A 131 8.12 8.07 -0.35
N LEU A 132 9.01 7.08 -0.42
CA LEU A 132 10.44 7.33 -0.60
C LEU A 132 10.74 7.77 -2.04
N LYS A 133 11.61 8.76 -2.20
CA LYS A 133 12.07 9.17 -3.53
C LYS A 133 12.94 8.09 -4.18
N LEU A 134 12.74 7.87 -5.48
CA LEU A 134 13.58 6.96 -6.29
C LEU A 134 14.91 7.64 -6.68
N HIS A 135 14.84 8.91 -7.08
CA HIS A 135 15.99 9.72 -7.48
C HIS A 135 15.92 11.10 -6.82
N GLU A 136 14.94 11.90 -7.27
CA GLU A 136 14.62 13.21 -6.74
C GLU A 136 13.18 13.22 -6.21
N ALA A 137 12.87 14.23 -5.41
CA ALA A 137 11.51 14.45 -4.92
C ALA A 137 10.58 14.67 -6.12
N SER A 138 9.52 13.86 -6.19
CA SER A 138 8.59 13.82 -7.32
C SER A 138 7.15 13.81 -6.82
N LEU A 139 6.24 14.38 -7.61
CA LEU A 139 4.81 14.29 -7.33
C LEU A 139 4.31 12.88 -7.67
N VAL A 140 3.63 12.27 -6.72
CA VAL A 140 3.01 10.96 -6.85
C VAL A 140 1.51 11.09 -6.62
N GLN A 141 0.72 10.48 -7.50
CA GLN A 141 -0.71 10.27 -7.29
C GLN A 141 -0.91 8.79 -7.00
N LYS A 142 -1.50 8.47 -5.84
CA LYS A 142 -1.56 7.10 -5.34
C LYS A 142 -2.98 6.74 -4.92
N VAL A 143 -3.29 5.46 -5.10
CA VAL A 143 -4.39 4.82 -4.41
C VAL A 143 -3.85 3.69 -3.55
N VAL A 144 -4.45 3.53 -2.38
CA VAL A 144 -4.21 2.41 -1.48
C VAL A 144 -5.55 1.75 -1.22
N VAL A 145 -5.69 0.51 -1.67
CA VAL A 145 -6.87 -0.30 -1.33
C VAL A 145 -6.61 -0.95 0.01
N LYS A 146 -7.51 -0.72 0.95
CA LYS A 146 -7.55 -1.41 2.23
C LYS A 146 -8.45 -2.64 2.07
N VAL A 147 -7.91 -3.82 2.37
CA VAL A 147 -8.59 -5.10 2.26
C VAL A 147 -8.60 -5.77 3.61
N LYS A 148 -9.77 -5.91 4.22
CA LYS A 148 -9.89 -6.54 5.53
C LYS A 148 -9.51 -8.02 5.44
N MET A 149 -8.65 -8.47 6.36
CA MET A 149 -8.10 -9.83 6.42
C MET A 149 -8.90 -10.76 7.34
#